data_AF-A0A258V4B2-F1
#
_entry.id   AF-A0A258V4B2-F1
#
_cell.length_a   1.000
_cell.length_b   1.000
_cell.length_c   1.000
_cell.angle_alpha   90.00
_cell.angle_beta   90.00
_cell.angle_gamma   90.00
#
_symmetry.space_group_name_H-M   'P 1'
#
loop_
_entity.id
_entity.type
_entity.pdbx_description
1 polymer ?
#
loop_
_entity_poly.entity_id
_entity_poly.type
_entity_poly.pdbx_seq_one_letter_code
_entity_poly.pdbx_strand_id
1 'polypeptide(L)'
;MSGLRSTLIAAAVALVLALLLLGQCQKARTAGAEADLSAKTGKAQGQAGADAVNAAGAASERQSETDKITRENDAKIRSAAGADQPVDPAVGDAGRMGLCRRAAYRGKPECMRFTPAQGVAGSGAGRAPAPDG
;
A
#
# COMPACT_ATOMS: atom_id res chain seq x y z
N MET A 1 -24.04 35.28 -67.70
CA MET A 1 -23.97 35.44 -66.23
C MET A 1 -24.46 34.23 -65.43
N SER A 2 -25.24 33.30 -66.00
CA SER A 2 -25.76 32.12 -65.28
C SER A 2 -24.70 31.06 -64.92
N GLY A 3 -23.65 30.89 -65.73
CA GLY A 3 -22.61 29.88 -65.48
C GLY A 3 -21.78 30.12 -64.21
N LEU A 4 -21.51 31.40 -63.86
CA LEU A 4 -20.71 31.75 -62.68
C LEU A 4 -21.45 31.45 -61.36
N ARG A 5 -22.78 31.53 -61.36
CA ARG A 5 -23.60 31.20 -60.19
C ARG A 5 -23.63 29.69 -59.94
N SER A 6 -23.76 28.90 -61.01
CA SER A 6 -23.78 27.45 -60.90
C SER A 6 -22.45 26.88 -60.38
N THR A 7 -21.31 27.43 -60.81
CA THR A 7 -19.99 26.99 -60.32
C THR A 7 -19.76 27.35 -58.85
N LEU A 8 -20.19 28.54 -58.41
CA LEU A 8 -20.11 28.94 -57.00
C LEU A 8 -20.96 28.05 -56.09
N ILE A 9 -22.18 27.71 -56.53
CA ILE A 9 -23.07 26.80 -55.76
C ILE A 9 -22.44 25.40 -55.68
N ALA A 10 -21.93 24.87 -56.79
CA ALA A 10 -21.27 23.56 -56.79
C ALA A 10 -20.04 23.52 -55.88
N ALA A 11 -19.22 24.57 -55.90
CA ALA A 11 -18.05 24.69 -55.02
C ALA A 11 -18.45 24.77 -53.53
N ALA A 12 -19.49 25.53 -53.19
CA ALA A 12 -20.00 25.63 -51.83
C ALA A 12 -20.54 24.27 -51.33
N VAL A 13 -21.28 23.54 -52.17
CA VAL A 13 -21.80 22.21 -51.83
C VAL A 13 -20.66 21.22 -51.62
N ALA A 14 -19.64 21.23 -52.49
CA ALA A 14 -18.46 20.38 -52.34
C ALA A 14 -17.70 20.66 -51.03
N LEU A 15 -17.55 21.95 -50.66
CA LEU A 15 -16.90 22.35 -49.42
C LEU A 15 -17.67 21.84 -48.19
N VAL A 16 -19.00 22.00 -48.17
CA VAL A 16 -19.83 21.52 -47.06
C VAL A 16 -19.75 20.01 -46.91
N LEU A 17 -19.80 19.26 -48.01
CA LEU A 17 -19.63 17.80 -48.02
C LEU A 17 -18.27 17.37 -47.45
N ALA A 18 -17.19 18.06 -47.85
CA ALA A 18 -15.85 17.78 -47.33
C ALA A 18 -15.78 18.00 -45.81
N LEU A 19 -16.36 19.09 -45.30
CA LEU A 19 -16.38 19.38 -43.86
C LEU A 19 -17.19 18.35 -43.07
N LEU A 20 -18.32 17.88 -43.60
CA LEU A 20 -19.11 16.82 -42.97
C LEU A 20 -18.35 15.49 -42.91
N LEU A 21 -17.64 15.12 -43.98
CA LEU A 21 -16.80 13.92 -44.01
C LEU A 21 -15.64 13.99 -42.99
N LEU A 22 -14.98 15.15 -42.90
CA LEU A 22 -13.94 15.40 -41.90
C LEU A 22 -14.46 15.27 -40.46
N GLY A 23 -15.63 15.86 -40.17
CA GLY A 23 -16.26 15.76 -38.85
C GLY A 23 -16.66 14.33 -38.47
N GLN A 24 -17.15 13.56 -39.43
CA GLN A 24 -17.49 12.14 -39.24
C GLN A 24 -16.25 11.29 -38.93
N CYS A 25 -15.16 11.49 -39.68
CA CYS A 25 -13.89 10.79 -39.42
C CYS A 25 -13.29 11.13 -38.05
N GLN A 26 -13.37 12.40 -37.63
CA GLN A 26 -12.89 12.79 -36.30
C GLN A 26 -13.72 12.16 -35.18
N LYS A 27 -15.06 12.18 -35.29
CA LYS A 27 -15.96 11.54 -34.32
C LYS A 27 -15.75 10.02 -34.24
N ALA A 28 -15.53 9.35 -35.35
CA ALA A 28 -15.27 7.91 -35.37
C ALA A 28 -13.94 7.57 -34.65
N ARG A 29 -12.90 8.39 -34.84
CA ARG A 29 -11.61 8.22 -34.15
C ARG A 29 -11.71 8.49 -32.65
N THR A 30 -12.43 9.53 -32.24
CA THR A 30 -12.62 9.82 -30.81
C THR A 30 -13.46 8.75 -30.13
N ALA A 31 -14.52 8.26 -30.77
CA ALA A 31 -15.33 7.17 -30.22
C ALA A 31 -14.52 5.87 -30.04
N GLY A 32 -13.63 5.54 -30.99
CA GLY A 32 -12.73 4.40 -30.86
C GLY A 32 -11.74 4.55 -29.72
N ALA A 33 -11.17 5.73 -29.54
CA ALA A 33 -10.25 6.02 -28.43
C ALA A 33 -10.95 5.99 -27.07
N GLU A 34 -12.18 6.53 -26.98
CA GLU A 34 -12.99 6.52 -25.77
C GLU A 34 -13.44 5.11 -25.39
N ALA A 35 -13.76 4.27 -26.37
CA ALA A 35 -14.06 2.85 -26.15
C ALA A 35 -12.84 2.07 -25.65
N ASP A 36 -11.66 2.28 -26.24
CA ASP A 36 -10.41 1.64 -25.80
C ASP A 36 -10.01 2.09 -24.39
N LEU A 37 -10.15 3.39 -24.09
CA LEU A 37 -9.95 3.92 -22.74
C LEU A 37 -10.92 3.29 -21.75
N SER A 38 -12.22 3.29 -22.05
CA SER A 38 -13.25 2.69 -21.19
C SER A 38 -12.99 1.20 -20.93
N ALA A 39 -12.60 0.44 -21.96
CA ALA A 39 -12.24 -0.96 -21.84
C ALA A 39 -11.01 -1.18 -20.95
N LYS A 40 -9.97 -0.35 -21.13
CA LYS A 40 -8.75 -0.39 -20.30
C LYS A 40 -9.03 -0.01 -18.86
N THR A 41 -9.81 1.04 -18.62
CA THR A 41 -10.19 1.47 -17.28
C THR A 41 -11.05 0.41 -16.59
N GLY A 42 -12.02 -0.19 -17.28
CA GLY A 42 -12.83 -1.28 -16.73
C GLY A 42 -12.01 -2.51 -16.35
N LYS A 43 -11.05 -2.91 -17.21
CA LYS A 43 -10.12 -4.00 -16.91
C LYS A 43 -9.22 -3.69 -15.71
N ALA A 44 -8.67 -2.47 -15.64
CA ALA A 44 -7.83 -2.03 -14.52
C ALA A 44 -8.61 -1.99 -13.20
N GLN A 45 -9.86 -1.51 -13.22
CA GLN A 45 -10.73 -1.51 -12.04
C GLN A 45 -11.05 -2.94 -11.57
N GLY A 46 -11.33 -3.86 -12.51
CA GLY A 46 -11.55 -5.28 -12.18
C GLY A 46 -10.32 -5.93 -11.55
N GLN A 47 -9.12 -5.67 -12.08
CA GLN A 47 -7.87 -6.17 -11.52
C GLN A 47 -7.59 -5.58 -10.14
N ALA A 48 -7.75 -4.27 -9.96
CA ALA A 48 -7.58 -3.62 -8.67
C ALA A 48 -8.55 -4.16 -7.61
N GLY A 49 -9.80 -4.44 -8.00
CA GLY A 49 -10.78 -5.08 -7.11
C GLY A 49 -10.35 -6.48 -6.67
N ALA A 50 -9.87 -7.31 -7.61
CA ALA A 50 -9.37 -8.65 -7.30
C ALA A 50 -8.13 -8.59 -6.38
N ASP A 51 -7.19 -7.69 -6.65
CA ASP A 51 -5.99 -7.52 -5.84
C ASP A 51 -6.32 -7.05 -4.42
N ALA A 52 -7.28 -6.14 -4.26
CA ALA A 52 -7.76 -5.70 -2.95
C ALA A 52 -8.40 -6.84 -2.15
N VAL A 53 -9.24 -7.66 -2.79
CA VAL A 53 -9.86 -8.83 -2.15
C VAL A 53 -8.81 -9.87 -1.77
N ASN A 54 -7.86 -10.16 -2.65
CA ASN A 54 -6.76 -11.09 -2.36
C ASN A 54 -5.87 -10.59 -1.21
N ALA A 55 -5.55 -9.30 -1.19
CA ALA A 55 -4.76 -8.68 -0.12
C ALA A 55 -5.51 -8.72 1.23
N ALA A 56 -6.81 -8.43 1.22
CA ALA A 56 -7.65 -8.52 2.42
C ALA A 56 -7.77 -9.97 2.92
N GLY A 57 -7.97 -10.93 2.02
CA GLY A 57 -7.99 -12.35 2.34
C GLY A 57 -6.68 -12.82 2.97
N ALA A 58 -5.54 -12.51 2.35
CA ALA A 58 -4.22 -12.85 2.87
C ALA A 58 -3.93 -12.17 4.22
N ALA A 59 -4.40 -10.94 4.44
CA ALA A 59 -4.27 -10.27 5.73
C ALA A 59 -5.13 -10.94 6.81
N SER A 60 -6.35 -11.33 6.48
CA SER A 60 -7.25 -12.06 7.38
C SER A 60 -6.69 -13.43 7.77
N GLU A 61 -6.09 -14.16 6.83
CA GLU A 61 -5.48 -15.46 7.08
C GLU A 61 -4.28 -15.32 8.03
N ARG A 62 -3.38 -14.36 7.78
CA ARG A 62 -2.27 -14.05 8.70
C ARG A 62 -2.73 -13.66 10.09
N GLN A 63 -3.82 -12.90 10.21
CA GLN A 63 -4.37 -12.52 11.50
C GLN A 63 -4.91 -13.75 12.24
N SER A 64 -5.64 -14.62 11.54
CA SER A 64 -6.17 -15.87 12.11
C SER A 64 -5.05 -16.80 12.60
N GLU A 65 -3.98 -16.96 11.81
CA GLU A 65 -2.79 -17.72 12.20
C GLU A 65 -2.09 -17.11 13.41
N THR A 66 -1.92 -15.78 13.42
CA THR A 66 -1.33 -15.05 14.55
C THR A 66 -2.15 -15.25 15.83
N ASP A 67 -3.47 -15.16 15.75
CA ASP A 67 -4.36 -15.36 16.89
C ASP A 67 -4.33 -16.81 17.39
N LYS A 68 -4.27 -17.78 16.47
CA LYS A 68 -4.12 -19.19 16.82
C LYS A 68 -2.81 -19.43 17.56
N ILE A 69 -1.68 -18.98 17.01
CA ILE A 69 -0.36 -19.12 17.64
C ILE A 69 -0.32 -18.41 19.00
N THR A 70 -0.95 -17.24 19.11
CA THR A 70 -1.04 -16.49 20.38
C THR A 70 -1.80 -17.28 21.44
N ARG A 71 -2.97 -17.85 21.09
CA ARG A 71 -3.75 -18.69 22.02
C ARG A 71 -3.01 -19.97 22.41
N GLU A 72 -2.37 -20.63 21.45
CA GLU A 72 -1.59 -21.84 21.73
C GLU A 72 -0.40 -21.56 22.65
N ASN A 73 0.32 -20.45 22.41
CA ASN A 73 1.43 -20.05 23.26
C ASN A 73 0.96 -19.65 24.66
N ASP A 74 -0.13 -18.90 24.78
CA ASP A 74 -0.71 -18.52 26.08
C ASP A 74 -1.13 -19.77 26.87
N ALA A 75 -1.80 -20.74 26.22
CA ALA A 75 -2.17 -22.00 26.84
C ALA A 75 -0.93 -22.81 27.28
N LYS A 76 0.11 -22.89 26.44
CA LYS A 76 1.37 -23.59 26.77
C LYS A 76 2.09 -22.91 27.94
N ILE A 77 2.15 -21.58 27.96
CA ILE A 77 2.79 -20.81 29.04
C ILE A 77 2.03 -21.03 30.36
N ARG A 78 0.69 -20.93 30.35
CA ARG A 78 -0.12 -21.11 31.57
C ARG A 78 -0.18 -22.55 32.09
N SER A 79 -0.02 -23.54 31.22
CA SER A 79 0.02 -24.96 31.62
C SER A 79 1.42 -25.48 31.94
N ALA A 80 2.47 -24.66 31.73
CA ALA A 80 3.84 -25.06 32.02
C ALA A 80 4.07 -25.22 33.53
N ALA A 81 4.92 -26.19 33.90
CA ALA A 81 5.34 -26.34 35.29
C ALA A 81 6.03 -25.05 35.78
N GLY A 82 5.51 -24.48 36.86
CA GLY A 82 6.01 -23.23 37.42
C GLY A 82 5.40 -21.96 36.82
N ALA A 83 4.36 -22.06 35.97
CA ALA A 83 3.66 -20.90 35.40
C ALA A 83 3.13 -19.92 36.46
N ASP A 84 2.68 -20.45 37.60
CA ASP A 84 2.16 -19.67 38.73
C ASP A 84 3.24 -19.26 39.74
N GLN A 85 4.51 -19.62 39.50
CA GLN A 85 5.57 -19.26 40.43
C GLN A 85 5.88 -17.77 40.32
N PRO A 86 6.08 -17.09 41.47
CA PRO A 86 6.45 -15.69 41.45
C PRO A 86 7.80 -15.52 40.76
N VAL A 87 7.83 -14.68 39.73
CA VAL A 87 9.07 -14.27 39.07
C VAL A 87 9.72 -13.19 39.91
N ASP A 88 11.04 -13.26 40.08
CA ASP A 88 11.81 -12.20 40.72
C ASP A 88 11.50 -10.84 40.06
N PRO A 89 11.19 -9.78 40.83
CA PRO A 89 10.81 -8.48 40.29
C PRO A 89 11.86 -7.91 39.32
N ALA A 90 13.15 -8.10 39.58
CA ALA A 90 14.23 -7.59 38.73
C ALA A 90 14.26 -8.31 37.37
N VAL A 91 13.96 -9.62 37.34
CA VAL A 91 13.82 -10.38 36.08
C VAL A 91 12.61 -9.89 35.30
N GLY A 92 11.48 -9.67 35.97
CA GLY A 92 10.28 -9.10 35.35
C GLY A 92 10.52 -7.71 34.75
N ASP A 93 11.28 -6.86 35.44
CA ASP A 93 11.68 -5.53 34.93
C ASP A 93 12.65 -5.62 33.75
N ALA A 94 13.66 -6.50 33.80
CA ALA A 94 14.57 -6.71 32.67
C ALA A 94 13.83 -7.18 31.42
N GLY A 95 12.88 -8.11 31.57
CA GLY A 95 12.01 -8.58 30.49
C GLY A 95 11.17 -7.45 29.89
N ARG A 96 10.51 -6.64 30.75
CA ARG A 96 9.76 -5.46 30.32
C ARG A 96 10.64 -4.45 29.58
N MET A 97 11.83 -4.17 30.10
CA MET A 97 12.77 -3.25 29.48
C MET A 97 13.17 -3.71 28.07
N GLY A 98 13.39 -5.02 27.88
CA GLY A 98 13.66 -5.60 26.56
C GLY A 98 12.48 -5.46 25.60
N LEU A 99 11.25 -5.69 26.08
CA LEU A 99 10.03 -5.49 25.27
C LEU A 99 9.84 -4.03 24.88
N CYS A 100 10.03 -3.09 25.81
CA CYS A 100 9.85 -1.66 25.59
C CYS A 100 10.84 -1.04 24.59
N ARG A 101 11.94 -1.72 24.25
CA ARG A 101 12.86 -1.30 23.17
C ARG A 101 12.31 -1.59 21.77
N ARG A 102 11.33 -2.51 21.65
CA ARG A 102 10.75 -2.89 20.35
C ARG A 102 9.83 -1.79 19.83
N ALA A 103 9.82 -1.60 18.50
CA ALA A 103 9.00 -0.56 17.87
C ALA A 103 7.50 -0.67 18.20
N ALA A 104 6.96 -1.88 18.29
CA ALA A 104 5.56 -2.15 18.62
C ALA A 104 5.13 -1.68 20.02
N TYR A 105 6.07 -1.46 20.94
CA TYR A 105 5.81 -1.06 22.32
C TYR A 105 6.14 0.41 22.60
N ARG A 106 6.60 1.18 21.60
CA ARG A 106 6.87 2.62 21.76
C ARG A 106 5.57 3.37 22.04
N GLY A 107 5.61 4.26 23.03
CA GLY A 107 4.45 5.10 23.40
C GLY A 107 3.42 4.44 24.31
N LYS A 108 3.59 3.17 24.67
CA LYS A 108 2.79 2.52 25.71
C LYS A 108 3.10 3.14 27.09
N PRO A 109 2.09 3.53 27.92
CA PRO A 109 2.30 4.15 29.23
C PRO A 109 3.27 3.37 30.14
N GLU A 110 3.14 2.04 30.14
CA GLU A 110 3.97 1.10 30.91
C GLU A 110 5.45 1.08 30.49
N CYS A 111 5.75 1.54 29.26
CA CYS A 111 7.08 1.62 28.68
C CYS A 111 7.71 3.01 28.75
N MET A 112 6.95 4.05 29.08
CA MET A 112 7.49 5.42 29.20
C MET A 112 8.57 5.51 30.28
N ARG A 113 8.41 4.76 31.38
CA ARG A 113 9.41 4.64 32.47
C ARG A 113 10.71 3.93 32.07
N PHE A 114 10.70 3.17 30.98
CA PHE A 114 11.85 2.42 30.46
C PHE A 114 12.43 2.99 29.18
N THR A 115 11.84 4.08 28.67
CA THR A 115 12.37 4.78 27.51
C THR A 115 13.58 5.58 28.01
N PRO A 116 14.82 5.25 27.62
CA PRO A 116 15.93 6.12 27.97
C PRO A 116 15.63 7.50 27.37
N ALA A 117 15.79 8.55 28.18
CA ALA A 117 15.78 9.92 27.65
C ALA A 117 16.72 9.91 26.44
N GLN A 118 16.22 10.25 25.26
CA GLN A 118 16.89 10.08 23.96
C GLN A 118 18.12 11.00 23.79
N GLY A 119 18.84 11.35 24.87
CA GLY A 119 19.87 12.38 24.91
C GLY A 119 21.26 11.94 25.40
N VAL A 120 21.55 10.66 25.68
CA VAL A 120 22.87 10.26 26.24
C VAL A 120 23.58 9.06 25.59
N ALA A 121 23.09 8.54 24.45
CA ALA A 121 23.79 7.49 23.70
C ALA A 121 24.41 7.99 22.37
N GLY A 122 24.80 9.27 22.34
CA GLY A 122 25.89 9.72 21.50
C GLY A 122 27.19 9.60 22.30
N SER A 123 28.18 8.93 21.72
CA SER A 123 29.60 8.89 22.15
C SER A 123 30.01 7.77 23.11
N GLY A 124 30.50 6.66 22.54
CA GLY A 124 31.59 5.90 23.16
C GLY A 124 31.55 4.39 22.99
N ALA A 125 32.67 3.85 22.48
CA ALA A 125 33.13 2.47 22.56
C ALA A 125 32.49 1.44 21.61
N GLY A 126 33.29 1.02 20.62
CA GLY A 126 32.97 -0.13 19.78
C GLY A 126 33.68 -0.21 18.42
N ARG A 127 34.57 0.74 18.08
CA ARG A 127 35.48 0.54 16.94
C ARG A 127 36.59 -0.40 17.41
N ALA A 128 36.52 -1.66 17.03
CA ALA A 128 37.64 -2.58 17.13
C ALA A 128 38.83 -2.00 16.33
N PRO A 129 40.06 -1.97 16.88
CA PRO A 129 41.23 -1.60 16.09
C PRO A 129 41.44 -2.64 14.99
N ALA A 130 41.77 -2.16 13.79
CA ALA A 130 42.15 -3.02 12.67
C ALA A 130 43.42 -3.80 13.03
N PRO A 131 43.57 -5.07 12.58
CA PRO A 131 44.83 -5.76 12.70
C PRO A 131 45.87 -5.11 11.77
N ASP A 132 46.97 -4.65 12.36
CA ASP A 132 48.17 -4.28 11.62
C ASP A 132 48.96 -5.56 11.30
N GLY A 133 49.15 -5.84 10.00
CA GLY A 133 50.17 -6.77 9.48
C GLY A 133 49.79 -8.23 9.39
#